data_AF-A0A9D4K2C1-F1
#
_entry.id   AF-A0A9D4K2C1-F1
#
_cell.length_a   1.000
_cell.length_b   1.000
_cell.length_c   1.000
_cell.angle_alpha   90.00
_cell.angle_beta   90.00
_cell.angle_gamma   90.00
#
_symmetry.space_group_name_H-M   'P 1'
#
loop_
_entity.id
_entity.type
_entity.pdbx_description
1 polymer ?
#
loop_
_entity_poly.entity_id
_entity_poly.type
_entity_poly.pdbx_seq_one_letter_code
_entity_poly.pdbx_strand_id
1 'polypeptide(L)'
;MEKDGMRDATEINLNISSFSGEVPVPRSESSFEDFKLEVDSLKVIYADHVVKQGLRRALKGQAKKKMLHMRADTTVDEIMTELEDNFGNVASTDTLLSRFLSAEQEIGESVTQWGLRLKEMLLQVIRKSKIDEEERRSMLRKRFLRGLKSEELRNATRVHFENNVTYEELRNKVREEEFKVKLLKDKDNRNKVGKVNQLAVETDACQSTELIQQLMKKIESFDRKLEDLKKEGPTGRQISNDRAANNM
;
A
#
# COMPACT_ATOMS: atom_id res chain seq x y z
N MET A 1 2.24 59.63 34.04
CA MET A 1 0.98 58.92 33.74
C MET A 1 1.32 57.86 32.72
N GLU A 2 1.59 56.65 33.22
CA GLU A 2 1.74 55.43 32.43
C GLU A 2 0.44 55.14 31.68
N LYS A 3 0.55 54.92 30.37
CA LYS A 3 -0.25 53.96 29.63
C LYS A 3 0.66 53.25 28.65
N ASP A 4 1.68 52.61 29.22
CA ASP A 4 2.34 51.49 28.57
C ASP A 4 1.68 50.23 29.15
N GLY A 5 1.26 49.30 28.30
CA GLY A 5 0.58 48.07 28.73
C GLY A 5 -0.81 47.85 28.16
N MET A 6 -0.89 47.58 26.86
CA MET A 6 -1.94 46.71 26.30
C MET A 6 -1.51 46.17 24.93
N ARG A 7 -0.36 45.50 24.88
CA ARG A 7 0.06 44.68 23.72
C ARG A 7 0.73 43.42 24.21
N ASP A 8 0.01 42.61 24.96
CA ASP A 8 0.39 41.23 25.23
C ASP A 8 -0.88 40.40 25.47
N ALA A 9 -1.77 40.40 24.48
CA ALA A 9 -2.56 39.21 24.24
C ALA A 9 -1.68 38.37 23.32
N THR A 10 -0.96 37.41 23.89
CA THR A 10 -0.27 36.38 23.13
C THR A 10 -1.28 35.85 22.11
N GLU A 11 -1.13 36.21 20.83
CA GLU A 11 -1.99 35.67 19.78
C GLU A 11 -1.72 34.16 19.76
N ILE A 12 -2.54 33.39 20.47
CA ILE A 12 -2.47 31.94 20.45
C ILE A 12 -2.82 31.55 19.01
N ASN A 13 -1.78 31.28 18.23
CA ASN A 13 -1.93 30.89 16.84
C ASN A 13 -2.23 29.40 16.80
N LEU A 14 -3.52 29.08 16.85
CA LEU A 14 -3.98 27.70 16.70
C LEU A 14 -3.65 27.21 15.28
N ASN A 15 -2.81 26.19 15.21
CA ASN A 15 -2.52 25.49 13.97
C ASN A 15 -3.65 24.50 13.70
N ILE A 16 -4.66 24.95 12.96
CA ILE A 16 -5.77 24.11 12.50
C ILE A 16 -5.49 23.70 11.05
N SER A 17 -5.65 22.41 10.74
CA SER A 17 -5.49 21.92 9.36
C SER A 17 -6.38 22.68 8.38
N SER A 18 -5.87 22.97 7.18
CA SER A 18 -6.67 23.72 6.22
C SER A 18 -7.77 22.90 5.57
N PHE A 19 -8.92 23.53 5.33
CA PHE A 19 -10.12 22.91 4.75
C PHE A 19 -10.80 23.85 3.74
N SER A 20 -10.97 23.38 2.50
CA SER A 20 -11.63 24.15 1.43
C SER A 20 -13.06 23.71 1.10
N GLY A 21 -13.40 22.44 1.41
CA GLY A 21 -14.62 21.78 0.96
C GLY A 21 -14.57 21.24 -0.48
N GLU A 22 -13.40 21.19 -1.11
CA GLU A 22 -13.24 20.64 -2.47
C GLU A 22 -13.26 19.10 -2.50
N VAL A 23 -13.82 18.54 -3.59
CA VAL A 23 -13.87 17.10 -3.86
C VAL A 23 -13.27 16.85 -5.26
N PRO A 24 -12.19 16.06 -5.40
CA PRO A 24 -11.47 15.33 -4.36
C PRO A 24 -10.68 16.25 -3.41
N VAL A 25 -10.47 15.80 -2.16
CA VAL A 25 -9.75 16.57 -1.12
C VAL A 25 -8.28 16.77 -1.55
N PRO A 26 -7.78 18.02 -1.58
CA PRO A 26 -6.37 18.30 -1.89
C PRO A 26 -5.42 17.65 -0.87
N ARG A 27 -4.23 17.22 -1.32
CA ARG A 27 -3.25 16.51 -0.45
C ARG A 27 -2.79 17.31 0.78
N SER A 28 -2.85 18.64 0.73
CA SER A 28 -2.46 19.53 1.83
C SER A 28 -3.63 19.91 2.75
N GLU A 29 -4.79 19.30 2.56
CA GLU A 29 -6.02 19.65 3.24
C GLU A 29 -6.67 18.44 3.90
N SER A 30 -7.47 18.71 4.94
CA SER A 30 -8.19 17.68 5.68
C SER A 30 -9.58 17.45 5.10
N SER A 31 -10.11 16.24 5.28
CA SER A 31 -11.54 16.00 5.05
C SER A 31 -12.38 16.82 6.05
N PHE A 32 -13.66 17.04 5.75
CA PHE A 32 -14.55 17.73 6.68
C PHE A 32 -14.64 16.99 8.03
N GLU A 33 -14.64 15.65 8.00
CA GLU A 33 -14.72 14.82 9.21
C GLU A 33 -13.49 14.98 10.10
N ASP A 34 -12.28 14.99 9.52
CA ASP A 34 -11.04 15.19 10.26
C ASP A 34 -10.93 16.62 10.80
N PHE A 35 -11.32 17.60 9.97
CA PHE A 35 -11.36 19.00 10.36
C PHE A 35 -12.33 19.24 11.53
N LYS A 36 -13.52 18.65 11.48
CA LYS A 36 -14.52 18.74 12.56
C LYS A 36 -13.96 18.20 13.88
N LEU A 37 -13.31 17.04 13.86
CA LEU A 37 -12.68 16.47 15.06
C LEU A 37 -11.61 17.38 15.66
N GLU A 38 -10.77 17.95 14.81
CA GLU A 38 -9.72 18.86 15.24
C GLU A 38 -10.33 20.09 15.93
N VAL A 39 -11.34 20.71 15.31
CA VAL A 39 -12.04 21.87 15.87
C VAL A 39 -12.75 21.52 17.18
N ASP A 40 -13.47 20.39 17.24
CA ASP A 40 -14.14 19.93 18.46
C ASP A 40 -13.16 19.72 19.61
N SER A 41 -11.98 19.18 19.33
CA SER A 41 -10.93 19.02 20.34
C SER A 41 -10.39 20.36 20.86
N LEU A 42 -10.27 21.36 19.99
CA LEU A 42 -9.79 22.70 20.35
C LEU A 42 -10.83 23.47 21.16
N LYS A 43 -12.12 23.28 20.91
CA LYS A 43 -13.20 23.90 21.68
C LYS A 43 -13.24 23.48 23.14
N VAL A 44 -12.74 22.28 23.47
CA VAL A 44 -12.63 21.81 24.86
C VAL A 44 -11.54 22.56 25.63
N ILE A 45 -10.51 23.04 24.93
CA ILE A 45 -9.29 23.58 25.53
C ILE A 45 -9.26 25.11 25.48
N TYR A 46 -9.76 25.70 24.39
CA TYR A 46 -9.63 27.12 24.09
C TYR A 46 -10.98 27.84 24.07
N ALA A 47 -10.96 29.14 24.38
CA ALA A 47 -12.13 29.98 24.29
C ALA A 47 -12.61 30.16 22.83
N ASP A 48 -13.93 30.31 22.65
CA ASP A 48 -14.60 30.38 21.35
C ASP A 48 -13.95 31.40 20.39
N HIS A 49 -13.60 32.59 20.88
CA HIS A 49 -12.99 33.64 20.06
C HIS A 49 -11.61 33.26 19.50
N VAL A 50 -10.82 32.47 20.24
CA VAL A 50 -9.50 31.99 19.80
C VAL A 50 -9.67 30.93 18.70
N VAL A 51 -10.58 29.98 18.91
CA VAL A 51 -10.92 28.95 17.93
C VAL A 51 -11.48 29.57 16.66
N LYS A 52 -12.38 30.55 16.79
CA LYS A 52 -12.94 31.31 15.65
C LYS A 52 -11.84 32.03 14.85
N GLN A 53 -10.83 32.60 15.49
CA GLN A 53 -9.69 33.21 14.78
C GLN A 53 -8.86 32.16 14.03
N GLY A 54 -8.61 30.99 14.63
CA GLY A 54 -7.98 29.85 13.97
C GLY A 54 -8.77 29.37 12.74
N LEU A 55 -10.09 29.20 12.89
CA LEU A 55 -11.00 28.81 11.81
C LEU A 55 -10.92 29.75 10.61
N ARG A 56 -10.90 31.08 10.84
CA ARG A 56 -10.78 32.06 9.75
C ARG A 56 -9.50 31.90 8.91
N ARG A 57 -8.42 31.39 9.51
CA ARG A 57 -7.14 31.13 8.85
C ARG A 57 -7.13 29.76 8.16
N ALA A 58 -7.76 28.76 8.77
CA ALA A 58 -7.79 27.38 8.29
C ALA A 58 -8.75 27.17 7.11
N LEU A 59 -9.90 27.84 7.10
CA LEU A 59 -10.87 27.76 6.03
C LEU A 59 -10.35 28.40 4.75
N LYS A 60 -10.50 27.69 3.62
CA LYS A 60 -10.13 28.10 2.27
C LYS A 60 -11.32 27.95 1.31
N GLY A 61 -11.15 28.36 0.06
CA GLY A 61 -12.09 28.06 -1.02
C GLY A 61 -13.55 28.40 -0.71
N GLN A 62 -14.44 27.43 -0.96
CA GLN A 62 -15.89 27.56 -0.75
C GLN A 62 -16.25 27.61 0.74
N ALA A 63 -15.57 26.83 1.59
CA ALA A 63 -15.79 26.85 3.02
C ALA A 63 -15.53 28.23 3.65
N LYS A 64 -14.46 28.92 3.22
CA LYS A 64 -14.17 30.30 3.65
C LYS A 64 -15.25 31.28 3.17
N LYS A 65 -15.68 31.16 1.91
CA LYS A 65 -16.75 32.00 1.37
C LYS A 65 -18.01 31.85 2.20
N LYS A 66 -18.42 30.62 2.53
CA LYS A 66 -19.59 30.36 3.39
C LYS A 66 -19.50 31.08 4.73
N MET A 67 -18.39 30.92 5.45
CA MET A 67 -18.16 31.62 6.72
C MET A 67 -18.23 33.15 6.58
N LEU A 68 -17.72 33.73 5.48
CA LEU A 68 -17.76 35.19 5.27
C LEU A 68 -19.17 35.76 5.03
N HIS A 69 -20.13 34.93 4.58
CA HIS A 69 -21.52 35.35 4.43
C HIS A 69 -22.32 35.21 5.74
N MET A 70 -21.72 34.65 6.78
CA MET A 70 -22.32 34.58 8.11
C MET A 70 -22.17 35.92 8.84
N ARG A 71 -22.95 36.10 9.91
CA ARG A 71 -22.90 37.33 10.70
C ARG A 71 -21.61 37.40 11.52
N ALA A 72 -21.20 38.62 11.90
CA ALA A 72 -19.97 38.82 12.65
C ALA A 72 -20.01 38.19 14.06
N ASP A 73 -21.21 38.10 14.64
CA ASP A 73 -21.51 37.53 15.96
C ASP A 73 -21.65 36.00 15.98
N THR A 74 -21.53 35.33 14.83
CA THR A 74 -21.71 33.87 14.71
C THR A 74 -20.72 33.09 15.59
N THR A 75 -21.22 32.11 16.36
CA THR A 75 -20.39 31.27 17.24
C THR A 75 -19.62 30.21 16.45
N VAL A 76 -18.62 29.55 17.06
CA VAL A 76 -17.94 28.42 16.41
C VAL A 76 -18.93 27.29 16.09
N ASP A 77 -19.89 27.02 16.97
CA ASP A 77 -20.91 25.99 16.77
C ASP A 77 -21.79 26.24 15.56
N GLU A 78 -22.24 27.48 15.37
CA GLU A 78 -23.01 27.87 14.20
C GLU A 78 -22.19 27.74 12.91
N ILE A 79 -20.90 28.12 12.93
CA ILE A 79 -20.00 27.94 11.78
C ILE A 79 -19.88 26.44 11.45
N MET A 80 -19.62 25.60 12.45
CA MET A 80 -19.46 24.16 12.24
C MET A 80 -20.75 23.50 11.76
N THR A 81 -21.91 23.97 12.21
CA THR A 81 -23.22 23.49 11.77
C THR A 81 -23.45 23.82 10.29
N GLU A 82 -23.21 25.07 9.87
CA GLU A 82 -23.32 25.46 8.45
C GLU A 82 -22.34 24.66 7.57
N LEU A 83 -21.11 24.43 8.04
CA LEU A 83 -20.15 23.60 7.30
C LEU A 83 -20.59 22.14 7.24
N GLU A 84 -21.19 21.59 8.29
CA GLU A 84 -21.73 20.22 8.30
C GLU A 84 -22.90 20.07 7.32
N ASP A 85 -23.78 21.05 7.23
CA ASP A 85 -24.91 21.02 6.30
C ASP A 85 -24.47 21.05 4.83
N ASN A 86 -23.36 21.72 4.52
CA ASN A 86 -22.87 21.89 3.15
C ASN A 86 -21.82 20.86 2.73
N PHE A 87 -20.95 20.43 3.65
CA PHE A 87 -19.78 19.59 3.37
C PHE A 87 -19.75 18.28 4.17
N GLY A 88 -20.66 18.14 5.14
CA GLY A 88 -20.79 16.93 5.93
C GLY A 88 -21.29 15.75 5.11
N ASN A 89 -21.11 14.56 5.67
CA ASN A 89 -21.58 13.35 5.04
C ASN A 89 -23.13 13.31 5.05
N VAL A 90 -23.76 13.45 3.88
CA VAL A 90 -25.23 13.44 3.73
C VAL A 90 -25.84 12.04 3.94
N ALA A 91 -25.02 10.98 3.95
CA ALA A 91 -25.52 9.61 4.10
C ALA A 91 -26.27 9.42 5.43
N SER A 92 -27.42 8.74 5.36
CA SER A 92 -28.20 8.37 6.54
C SER A 92 -27.43 7.39 7.43
N THR A 93 -27.75 7.36 8.72
CA THR A 93 -27.12 6.44 9.68
C THR A 93 -27.27 4.98 9.23
N ASP A 94 -28.43 4.60 8.68
CA ASP A 94 -28.67 3.26 8.14
C ASP A 94 -27.78 2.92 6.95
N THR A 95 -27.51 3.91 6.08
CA THR A 95 -26.62 3.75 4.92
C THR A 95 -25.18 3.55 5.38
N LEU A 96 -24.73 4.34 6.35
CA LEU A 96 -23.40 4.21 6.94
C LEU A 96 -23.24 2.88 7.67
N LEU A 97 -24.26 2.47 8.43
CA LEU A 97 -24.27 1.20 9.13
C LEU A 97 -24.27 0.03 8.15
N SER A 98 -25.09 0.08 7.11
CA SER A 98 -25.11 -0.94 6.05
C SER A 98 -23.76 -1.05 5.35
N ARG A 99 -23.12 0.08 5.03
CA ARG A 99 -21.77 0.12 4.47
C ARG A 99 -20.75 -0.53 5.41
N PHE A 100 -20.77 -0.17 6.70
CA PHE A 100 -19.91 -0.80 7.71
C PHE A 100 -20.16 -2.31 7.78
N LEU A 101 -21.42 -2.72 7.86
CA LEU A 101 -21.83 -4.11 7.98
C LEU A 101 -21.57 -4.93 6.71
N SER A 102 -21.26 -4.32 5.57
CA SER A 102 -20.93 -4.99 4.31
C SER A 102 -19.46 -4.83 3.89
N ALA A 103 -18.68 -3.98 4.57
CA ALA A 103 -17.31 -3.64 4.18
C ALA A 103 -16.33 -4.82 4.30
N GLU A 104 -15.70 -5.25 3.21
CA GLU A 104 -14.69 -6.32 3.21
C GLU A 104 -13.30 -5.75 2.94
N GLN A 105 -12.26 -6.49 3.33
CA GLN A 105 -10.87 -6.18 3.03
C GLN A 105 -10.66 -6.20 1.51
N GLU A 106 -10.11 -5.11 0.99
CA GLU A 106 -9.90 -4.91 -0.44
C GLU A 106 -8.73 -5.74 -0.97
N ILE A 107 -8.65 -5.87 -2.31
CA ILE A 107 -7.58 -6.62 -2.95
C ILE A 107 -6.25 -5.88 -2.75
N GLY A 108 -5.27 -6.53 -2.13
CA GLY A 108 -3.96 -5.92 -1.85
C GLY A 108 -3.94 -4.99 -0.64
N GLU A 109 -5.07 -4.80 0.05
CA GLU A 109 -5.13 -4.06 1.30
C GLU A 109 -4.52 -4.90 2.43
N SER A 110 -3.58 -4.33 3.19
CA SER A 110 -3.01 -4.99 4.36
C SER A 110 -4.03 -5.08 5.51
N VAL A 111 -3.84 -6.02 6.43
CA VAL A 111 -4.69 -6.13 7.65
C VAL A 111 -4.70 -4.83 8.46
N THR A 112 -3.59 -4.07 8.43
CA THR A 112 -3.49 -2.78 9.11
C THR A 112 -4.38 -1.73 8.45
N GLN A 113 -4.30 -1.60 7.12
CA GLN A 113 -5.14 -0.65 6.36
C GLN A 113 -6.62 -1.00 6.50
N TRP A 114 -6.95 -2.29 6.40
CA TRP A 114 -8.31 -2.79 6.63
C TRP A 114 -8.84 -2.37 8.01
N GLY A 115 -8.05 -2.58 9.06
CA GLY A 115 -8.44 -2.20 10.41
C GLY A 115 -8.65 -0.69 10.59
N LEU A 116 -7.83 0.15 9.96
CA LEU A 116 -7.98 1.61 10.01
C LEU A 116 -9.23 2.07 9.28
N ARG A 117 -9.44 1.62 8.05
CA ARG A 117 -10.62 1.93 7.24
C ARG A 117 -11.91 1.48 7.93
N LEU A 118 -11.89 0.31 8.56
CA LEU A 118 -13.04 -0.19 9.30
C LEU A 118 -13.37 0.66 10.54
N LYS A 119 -12.34 1.12 11.29
CA LYS A 119 -12.53 2.04 12.42
C LYS A 119 -13.11 3.37 11.95
N GLU A 120 -12.63 3.90 10.84
CA GLU A 120 -13.13 5.14 10.25
C GLU A 120 -14.61 5.03 9.88
N MET A 121 -15.01 3.94 9.22
CA MET A 121 -16.42 3.67 8.89
C MET A 121 -17.29 3.59 10.14
N LEU A 122 -16.81 2.93 11.20
CA LEU A 122 -17.55 2.81 12.45
C LEU A 122 -17.69 4.16 13.17
N LEU A 123 -16.64 4.99 13.18
CA LEU A 123 -16.68 6.34 13.74
C LEU A 123 -17.75 7.21 13.07
N GLN A 124 -17.91 7.12 11.75
CA GLN A 124 -18.97 7.84 11.02
C GLN A 124 -20.37 7.42 11.48
N VAL A 125 -20.58 6.13 11.78
CA VAL A 125 -21.86 5.63 12.29
C VAL A 125 -22.12 6.19 13.70
N ILE A 126 -21.17 6.08 14.61
CA ILE A 126 -21.32 6.50 16.02
C ILE A 126 -21.57 7.99 16.17
N ARG A 127 -21.05 8.81 15.25
CA ARG A 127 -21.35 10.25 15.28
C ARG A 127 -22.83 10.55 15.05
N LYS A 128 -23.54 9.68 14.33
CA LYS A 128 -24.95 9.87 13.99
C LYS A 128 -25.90 8.96 14.78
N SER A 129 -25.40 7.93 15.46
CA SER A 129 -26.20 7.05 16.31
C SER A 129 -25.66 6.94 17.72
N LYS A 130 -26.57 6.78 18.67
CA LYS A 130 -26.24 6.43 20.05
C LYS A 130 -26.04 4.92 20.14
N ILE A 131 -24.88 4.45 19.69
CA ILE A 131 -24.43 3.06 19.87
C ILE A 131 -23.64 2.97 21.17
N ASP A 132 -23.93 1.94 21.97
CA ASP A 132 -23.20 1.71 23.21
C ASP A 132 -21.72 1.36 22.96
N GLU A 133 -20.87 1.67 23.93
CA GLU A 133 -19.44 1.40 23.88
C GLU A 133 -19.12 -0.09 23.69
N GLU A 134 -19.85 -0.97 24.37
CA GLU A 134 -19.68 -2.41 24.28
C GLU A 134 -20.17 -2.94 22.92
N GLU A 135 -21.32 -2.44 22.46
CA GLU A 135 -21.87 -2.76 21.15
C GLU A 135 -20.89 -2.36 20.04
N ARG A 136 -20.29 -1.17 20.13
CA ARG A 136 -19.25 -0.70 19.21
C ARG A 136 -18.07 -1.67 19.14
N ARG A 137 -17.52 -2.08 20.28
CA ARG A 137 -16.39 -3.02 20.33
C ARG A 137 -16.76 -4.37 19.74
N SER A 138 -17.97 -4.85 20.04
CA SER A 138 -18.52 -6.10 19.50
C SER A 138 -18.67 -6.05 17.98
N MET A 139 -19.28 -4.98 17.47
CA MET A 139 -19.45 -4.73 16.04
C MET A 139 -18.11 -4.66 15.31
N LEU A 140 -17.16 -3.90 15.85
CA LEU A 140 -15.82 -3.76 15.27
C LEU A 140 -15.11 -5.12 15.19
N ARG A 141 -15.14 -5.90 16.27
CA ARG A 141 -14.51 -7.22 16.32
C ARG A 141 -15.13 -8.19 15.34
N LYS A 142 -16.47 -8.28 15.33
CA LYS A 142 -17.24 -9.17 14.43
C LYS A 142 -16.98 -8.81 12.97
N ARG A 143 -17.06 -7.52 12.62
CA ARG A 143 -16.88 -7.08 11.24
C ARG A 143 -15.44 -7.22 10.78
N PHE A 144 -14.46 -6.96 11.66
CA PHE A 144 -13.05 -7.12 11.32
C PHE A 144 -12.71 -8.54 10.88
N LEU A 145 -13.14 -9.55 11.66
CA LEU A 145 -12.91 -10.96 11.33
C LEU A 145 -13.71 -11.40 10.10
N ARG A 146 -15.00 -11.05 10.03
CA ARG A 146 -15.88 -11.45 8.90
C ARG A 146 -15.43 -10.84 7.58
N GLY A 147 -14.92 -9.61 7.62
CA GLY A 147 -14.45 -8.87 6.46
C GLY A 147 -13.04 -9.24 6.01
N LEU A 148 -12.31 -10.12 6.71
CA LEU A 148 -11.01 -10.59 6.22
C LEU A 148 -11.16 -11.36 4.92
N LYS A 149 -10.34 -10.99 3.93
CA LYS A 149 -10.36 -11.63 2.61
C LYS A 149 -9.70 -13.01 2.60
N SER A 150 -8.66 -13.18 3.40
CA SER A 150 -7.95 -14.46 3.49
C SER A 150 -8.69 -15.43 4.41
N GLU A 151 -9.20 -16.52 3.84
CA GLU A 151 -9.83 -17.58 4.62
C GLU A 151 -8.85 -18.27 5.57
N GLU A 152 -7.57 -18.39 5.17
CA GLU A 152 -6.49 -18.91 6.02
C GLU A 152 -6.34 -18.07 7.29
N LEU A 153 -6.25 -16.74 7.15
CA LEU A 153 -6.16 -15.83 8.30
C LEU A 153 -7.44 -15.85 9.14
N ARG A 154 -8.61 -15.88 8.50
CA ARG A 154 -9.91 -15.94 9.19
C ARG A 154 -10.03 -17.21 10.03
N ASN A 155 -9.66 -18.36 9.47
CA ASN A 155 -9.74 -19.65 10.17
C ASN A 155 -8.71 -19.76 11.29
N ALA A 156 -7.47 -19.34 11.05
CA ALA A 156 -6.41 -19.34 12.07
C ALA A 156 -6.75 -18.44 13.27
N THR A 157 -7.43 -17.31 13.03
CA THR A 157 -7.77 -16.34 14.08
C THR A 157 -9.16 -16.52 14.68
N ARG A 158 -9.97 -17.43 14.15
CA ARG A 158 -11.32 -17.73 14.68
C ARG A 158 -11.28 -18.24 16.13
N VAL A 159 -10.32 -19.10 16.47
CA VAL A 159 -10.15 -19.63 17.83
C VAL A 159 -9.88 -18.49 18.82
N HIS A 160 -9.06 -17.51 18.43
CA HIS A 160 -8.80 -16.32 19.25
C HIS A 160 -10.04 -15.45 19.39
N PHE A 161 -10.84 -15.32 18.33
CA PHE A 161 -12.13 -14.63 18.42
C PHE A 161 -13.10 -15.32 19.38
N GLU A 162 -13.12 -16.65 19.47
CA GLU A 162 -14.01 -17.37 20.40
C GLU A 162 -13.60 -17.18 21.88
N ASN A 163 -12.31 -16.90 22.15
CA ASN A 163 -11.77 -16.63 23.49
C ASN A 163 -12.07 -15.21 24.03
N ASN A 164 -13.02 -14.51 23.44
CA ASN A 164 -13.45 -13.15 23.82
C ASN A 164 -12.34 -12.08 23.92
N VAL A 165 -11.30 -12.20 23.09
CA VAL A 165 -10.20 -11.21 23.03
C VAL A 165 -10.69 -9.83 22.60
N THR A 166 -9.95 -8.79 22.97
CA THR A 166 -10.19 -7.41 22.52
C THR A 166 -9.92 -7.26 21.02
N TYR A 167 -10.42 -6.17 20.42
CA TYR A 167 -10.14 -5.89 19.00
C TYR A 167 -8.64 -5.73 18.74
N GLU A 168 -7.93 -5.07 19.64
CA GLU A 168 -6.49 -4.80 19.57
C GLU A 168 -5.69 -6.10 19.58
N GLU A 169 -6.03 -7.02 20.50
CA GLU A 169 -5.42 -8.35 20.57
C GLU A 169 -5.71 -9.18 19.32
N LEU A 170 -6.97 -9.19 18.86
CA LEU A 170 -7.35 -9.88 17.63
C LEU A 170 -6.56 -9.36 16.43
N ARG A 171 -6.46 -8.04 16.29
CA ARG A 171 -5.70 -7.41 15.20
C ARG A 171 -4.22 -7.79 15.25
N ASN A 172 -3.61 -7.82 16.44
CA ASN A 172 -2.22 -8.23 16.58
C ASN A 172 -2.02 -9.69 16.17
N LYS A 173 -2.92 -10.59 16.58
CA LYS A 173 -2.89 -12.01 16.18
C LYS A 173 -3.06 -12.19 14.67
N VAL A 174 -3.99 -11.48 14.04
CA VAL A 174 -4.17 -11.53 12.58
C VAL A 174 -2.90 -11.04 11.86
N ARG A 175 -2.22 -10.01 12.39
CA ARG A 175 -0.94 -9.52 11.82
C ARG A 175 0.20 -10.51 12.01
N GLU A 176 0.28 -11.20 13.14
CA GLU A 176 1.24 -12.29 13.35
C GLU A 176 1.04 -13.40 12.31
N GLU A 177 -0.21 -13.81 12.07
CA GLU A 177 -0.54 -14.81 11.05
C GLU A 177 -0.29 -14.31 9.62
N GLU A 178 -0.62 -13.05 9.31
CA GLU A 178 -0.32 -12.40 8.02
C GLU A 178 1.19 -12.46 7.72
N PHE A 179 2.02 -12.20 8.74
CA PHE A 179 3.47 -12.28 8.62
C PHE A 179 3.96 -13.71 8.39
N LYS A 180 3.42 -14.70 9.12
CA LYS A 180 3.75 -16.13 8.93
C LYS A 180 3.38 -16.61 7.53
N VAL A 181 2.17 -16.29 7.06
CA VAL A 181 1.71 -16.66 5.70
C VAL A 181 2.59 -16.02 4.63
N LYS A 182 2.99 -14.77 4.82
CA LYS A 182 3.91 -14.09 3.90
C LYS A 182 5.28 -14.78 3.84
N LEU A 183 5.84 -15.15 5.00
CA LEU A 183 7.11 -15.90 5.06
C LEU A 183 7.02 -17.28 4.37
N LEU A 184 5.91 -17.99 4.51
CA LEU A 184 5.70 -19.28 3.86
C LEU A 184 5.61 -19.10 2.33
N LYS A 185 4.87 -18.11 1.85
CA LYS A 185 4.79 -17.79 0.42
C LYS A 185 6.14 -17.38 -0.17
N ASP A 186 6.95 -16.64 0.57
CA ASP A 186 8.31 -16.25 0.14
C ASP A 186 9.27 -17.45 0.10
N LYS A 187 9.07 -18.45 0.96
CA LYS A 187 9.82 -19.72 0.91
C LYS A 187 9.37 -20.58 -0.27
N ASP A 188 8.06 -20.66 -0.52
CA ASP A 188 7.52 -21.40 -1.66
C ASP A 188 7.93 -20.76 -2.99
N ASN A 189 7.95 -19.43 -3.09
CA ASN A 189 8.46 -18.75 -4.29
C ASN A 189 9.96 -18.99 -4.48
N ARG A 190 10.76 -18.97 -3.40
CA ARG A 190 12.18 -19.34 -3.49
C ARG A 190 12.39 -20.80 -3.88
N ASN A 191 11.56 -21.72 -3.37
CA ASN A 191 11.61 -23.13 -3.76
C ASN A 191 11.12 -23.35 -5.19
N LYS A 192 10.14 -22.58 -5.69
CA LYS A 192 9.72 -22.61 -7.09
C LYS A 192 10.80 -22.05 -8.03
N VAL A 193 11.46 -20.95 -7.67
CA VAL A 193 12.62 -20.44 -8.42
C VAL A 193 13.79 -21.43 -8.38
N GLY A 194 14.04 -22.07 -7.23
CA GLY A 194 15.01 -23.15 -7.09
C GLY A 194 14.67 -24.38 -7.95
N LYS A 195 13.39 -24.75 -8.04
CA LYS A 195 12.91 -25.89 -8.83
C LYS A 195 12.89 -25.60 -10.34
N VAL A 196 12.67 -24.35 -10.75
CA VAL A 196 12.84 -23.89 -12.14
C VAL A 196 14.32 -23.94 -12.54
N ASN A 197 15.23 -23.54 -11.65
CA ASN A 197 16.67 -23.70 -11.91
C ASN A 197 17.09 -25.17 -11.93
N GLN A 198 16.45 -26.07 -11.18
CA GLN A 198 16.78 -27.49 -11.17
C GLN A 198 16.26 -28.23 -12.43
N LEU A 199 15.10 -27.84 -12.96
CA LEU A 199 14.56 -28.37 -14.22
C LEU A 199 15.30 -27.84 -15.46
N ALA A 200 15.81 -26.61 -15.44
CA ALA A 200 16.66 -26.09 -16.52
C ALA A 200 18.04 -26.77 -16.56
N VAL A 201 18.57 -27.20 -15.40
CA VAL A 201 19.87 -27.91 -15.31
C VAL A 201 19.79 -29.34 -15.86
N GLU A 202 18.65 -30.04 -15.76
CA GLU A 202 18.52 -31.41 -16.29
C GLU A 202 18.36 -31.44 -17.83
N THR A 203 17.76 -30.43 -18.45
CA THR A 203 17.67 -30.34 -19.92
C THR A 203 18.99 -29.91 -20.58
N ASP A 204 19.78 -29.05 -19.93
CA ASP A 204 21.08 -28.61 -20.48
C ASP A 204 22.19 -29.66 -20.30
N ALA A 205 22.12 -30.51 -19.26
CA ALA A 205 23.09 -31.59 -19.05
C ALA A 205 23.00 -32.70 -20.13
N CYS A 206 21.78 -32.97 -20.63
CA CYS A 206 21.55 -33.97 -21.68
C CYS A 206 22.04 -33.47 -23.05
N GLN A 207 21.81 -32.20 -23.38
CA GLN A 207 22.31 -31.61 -24.64
C GLN A 207 23.84 -31.39 -24.62
N SER A 208 24.40 -31.02 -23.46
CA SER A 208 25.84 -30.82 -23.30
C SER A 208 26.63 -32.13 -23.40
N THR A 209 26.10 -33.24 -22.90
CA THR A 209 26.77 -34.55 -23.00
C THR A 209 26.81 -35.09 -24.43
N GLU A 210 25.75 -34.86 -25.22
CA GLU A 210 25.70 -35.26 -26.63
C GLU A 210 26.65 -34.42 -27.51
N LEU A 211 26.74 -33.10 -27.24
CA LEU A 211 27.68 -32.20 -27.93
C LEU A 211 29.14 -32.51 -27.59
N ILE A 212 29.43 -32.84 -26.33
CA ILE A 212 30.78 -33.27 -25.89
C ILE A 212 31.17 -34.58 -26.58
N GLN A 213 30.26 -35.56 -26.69
CA GLN A 213 30.54 -36.81 -27.41
C GLN A 213 30.80 -36.58 -28.91
N GLN A 214 30.07 -35.66 -29.55
CA GLN A 214 30.32 -35.30 -30.95
C GLN A 214 31.67 -34.58 -31.11
N LEU A 215 32.03 -33.68 -30.20
CA LEU A 215 33.34 -33.01 -30.19
C LEU A 215 34.49 -34.00 -29.99
N MET A 216 34.37 -34.95 -29.06
CA MET A 216 35.38 -35.99 -28.83
C MET A 216 35.58 -36.86 -30.08
N LYS A 217 34.51 -37.31 -30.73
CA LYS A 217 34.60 -38.05 -32.01
C LYS A 217 35.28 -37.23 -33.11
N LYS A 218 35.05 -35.91 -33.15
CA LYS A 218 35.64 -35.03 -34.16
C LYS A 218 37.13 -34.81 -33.90
N ILE A 219 37.54 -34.67 -32.64
CA ILE A 219 38.95 -34.58 -32.24
C ILE A 219 39.71 -35.86 -32.62
N GLU A 220 39.16 -37.04 -32.30
CA GLU A 220 39.77 -38.31 -32.71
C GLU A 220 39.92 -38.46 -34.23
N SER A 221 38.96 -37.94 -35.00
CA SER A 221 39.04 -37.95 -36.47
C SER A 221 40.10 -36.98 -37.01
N PHE A 222 40.36 -35.88 -36.30
CA PHE A 222 41.41 -34.94 -36.63
C PHE A 222 42.79 -35.47 -36.26
N ASP A 223 42.93 -36.14 -35.11
CA ASP A 223 44.18 -36.78 -34.71
C ASP A 223 44.60 -37.88 -35.69
N ARG A 224 43.64 -38.70 -36.16
CA ARG A 224 43.91 -39.70 -37.22
C ARG A 224 44.35 -39.04 -38.53
N LYS A 225 43.69 -37.95 -38.95
CA LYS A 225 44.10 -37.20 -40.16
C LYS A 225 45.47 -36.54 -40.02
N LEU A 226 45.84 -36.10 -38.81
CA LEU A 226 47.16 -35.56 -38.52
C LEU A 226 48.25 -36.65 -38.51
N GLU A 227 47.92 -37.87 -38.09
CA GLU A 227 48.82 -39.01 -38.22
C GLU A 227 49.02 -39.42 -39.69
N ASP A 228 47.97 -39.36 -40.50
CA ASP A 228 48.06 -39.67 -41.94
C ASP A 228 48.85 -38.60 -42.71
N LEU A 229 48.67 -37.31 -42.37
CA LEU A 229 49.48 -36.22 -42.93
C LEU A 229 50.94 -36.22 -42.46
N LYS A 230 51.24 -36.81 -41.29
CA LYS A 230 52.62 -37.03 -40.85
C LYS A 230 53.29 -38.22 -41.53
N LYS A 231 52.52 -39.13 -42.12
CA LYS A 231 53.04 -40.26 -42.91
C LYS A 231 53.33 -39.87 -44.36
N GLU A 232 52.79 -38.75 -44.85
CA GLU A 232 53.08 -38.23 -46.18
C GLU A 232 53.93 -36.95 -46.17
N GLY A 233 55.25 -37.15 -46.14
CA GLY A 233 56.22 -36.23 -46.77
C GLY A 233 57.65 -36.37 -46.24
N PRO A 234 58.72 -36.32 -47.07
CA PRO A 234 58.77 -35.85 -48.47
C PRO A 234 59.41 -36.84 -49.46
N THR A 235 58.96 -36.89 -50.72
CA THR A 235 59.80 -37.38 -51.84
C THR A 235 59.86 -36.34 -52.95
N GLY A 236 61.02 -35.71 -53.08
CA GLY A 236 61.65 -35.30 -54.34
C GLY A 236 60.93 -34.32 -55.27
N ARG A 237 61.37 -33.05 -55.25
CA ARG A 237 61.44 -32.27 -56.49
C ARG A 237 62.46 -32.95 -57.42
N GLN A 238 62.02 -33.47 -58.57
CA GLN A 238 62.85 -33.50 -59.77
C GLN A 238 62.28 -32.49 -60.76
N ILE A 239 63.09 -31.46 -61.01
CA ILE A 239 62.92 -30.53 -62.12
C ILE A 239 63.64 -31.17 -63.30
N SER A 240 62.90 -31.56 -64.33
CA SER A 240 63.43 -31.76 -65.68
C SER A 240 62.46 -31.11 -66.65
N ASN A 241 62.97 -30.08 -67.33
CA ASN A 241 62.33 -29.38 -68.43
C ASN A 241 61.93 -30.35 -69.55
N ASP A 242 60.82 -30.08 -70.24
CA ASP A 242 60.87 -30.15 -71.69
C ASP A 242 59.90 -29.21 -72.39
N ARG A 243 60.41 -28.75 -73.53
CA ARG A 243 60.01 -27.63 -74.38
C ARG A 243 59.16 -28.15 -75.55
N ALA A 244 58.43 -27.22 -76.18
CA ALA A 244 57.80 -27.23 -77.52
C ALA A 244 56.27 -27.19 -77.44
N ALA A 245 55.54 -26.39 -78.23
CA ALA A 245 55.79 -25.89 -79.59
C ALA A 245 55.03 -24.54 -79.77
N ASN A 246 55.63 -23.50 -80.38
CA ASN A 246 55.64 -23.23 -81.83
C ASN A 246 54.25 -22.83 -82.39
N ASN A 247 54.02 -21.54 -82.65
CA ASN A 247 53.81 -20.93 -83.99
C ASN A 247 53.01 -19.62 -83.96
N MET A 248 53.47 -18.70 -84.83
CA MET A 248 52.89 -17.42 -85.31
C MET A 248 53.06 -16.18 -84.44
#